data_AF-A0A9E4GLG6-F1
#
_entry.id   AF-A0A9E4GLG6-F1
#
_cell.length_a   1.000
_cell.length_b   1.000
_cell.length_c   1.000
_cell.angle_alpha   90.00
_cell.angle_beta   90.00
_cell.angle_gamma   90.00
#
_symmetry.space_group_name_H-M   'P 1'
#
loop_
_entity.id
_entity.type
_entity.pdbx_description
1 polymer ?
#
loop_
_entity_poly.entity_id
_entity_poly.type
_entity_poly.pdbx_seq_one_letter_code
_entity_poly.pdbx_strand_id
1 'polypeptide(L)'
;MFADFVPDQDEIIVERMRQAGAITIGKTNAPEFGAGSQTYNTVFGATRNPYDLSKTCGGSSGGAAVSLASGMLPLADGSDLGGSLRNPASFCNVVGLRPSPGRVPTWPHRVAWFPFAVEGPMARTVQDAALLLSVLAGPDPRTPQAVNEPGSLFSQDLERSFAGTRIAWSPTLGGLPVDPQVTAVLESQRAVFEQLGCVIEEATPDFHDADEIFRVWRAWYFELALGELLTE
;
A
#
# COMPACT_ATOMS: atom_id res chain seq x y z
N MET A 1 11.78 1.35 20.30
CA MET A 1 11.65 2.83 20.40
C MET A 1 10.17 3.21 20.26
N PHE A 2 9.72 4.36 20.79
CA PHE A 2 8.33 4.87 20.71
C PHE A 2 7.21 4.05 21.38
N ALA A 3 7.51 3.10 22.27
CA ALA A 3 6.49 2.26 22.92
C ALA A 3 5.41 3.07 23.66
N ASP A 4 5.82 4.18 24.28
CA ASP A 4 4.94 5.07 25.07
C ASP A 4 4.74 6.45 24.42
N PHE A 5 5.10 6.61 23.14
CA PHE A 5 4.98 7.89 22.45
C PHE A 5 3.52 8.19 22.07
N VAL A 6 3.03 9.35 22.48
CA VAL A 6 1.70 9.86 22.12
C VAL A 6 1.88 11.07 21.21
N PRO A 7 1.44 11.02 19.94
CA PRO A 7 1.54 12.16 19.04
C PRO A 7 0.63 13.32 19.51
N ASP A 8 1.09 14.55 19.29
CA ASP A 8 0.40 15.79 19.62
C ASP A 8 -0.54 16.29 18.50
N GLN A 9 -0.40 15.73 17.30
CA GLN A 9 -1.24 16.04 16.15
C GLN A 9 -1.57 14.78 15.33
N ASP A 10 -2.70 14.83 14.65
CA ASP A 10 -3.11 13.79 13.72
C ASP A 10 -2.40 13.93 12.38
N GLU A 11 -2.27 12.80 11.69
CA GLU A 11 -1.96 12.81 10.26
C GLU A 11 -3.23 13.06 9.44
N ILE A 12 -3.07 13.61 8.22
CA ILE A 12 -4.18 13.90 7.30
C ILE A 12 -5.15 12.73 7.15
N ILE A 13 -4.65 11.49 6.97
CA ILE A 13 -5.52 10.32 6.78
C ILE A 13 -6.39 10.05 8.01
N VAL A 14 -5.85 10.27 9.22
CA VAL A 14 -6.56 10.12 10.48
C VAL A 14 -7.62 11.22 10.63
N GLU A 15 -7.25 12.47 10.32
CA GLU A 15 -8.18 13.61 10.31
C GLU A 15 -9.37 13.33 9.38
N ARG A 16 -9.09 12.91 8.13
CA ARG A 16 -10.11 12.65 7.10
C ARG A 16 -11.03 11.50 7.47
N MET A 17 -10.49 10.38 7.94
CA MET A 17 -11.30 9.24 8.40
C MET A 17 -12.22 9.63 9.56
N ARG A 18 -11.72 10.37 10.55
CA ARG A 18 -12.53 10.84 11.67
C ARG A 18 -13.62 11.81 11.23
N GLN A 19 -13.32 12.74 10.32
CA GLN A 19 -14.31 13.67 9.76
C GLN A 19 -15.40 12.95 8.96
N ALA A 20 -15.06 11.84 8.28
CA ALA A 20 -16.02 10.98 7.59
C ALA A 20 -16.85 10.09 8.55
N GLY A 21 -16.61 10.16 9.86
CA GLY A 21 -17.34 9.40 10.88
C GLY A 21 -16.80 7.99 11.14
N ALA A 22 -15.57 7.68 10.71
CA ALA A 22 -14.95 6.40 11.02
C ALA A 22 -14.65 6.29 12.53
N ILE A 23 -14.88 5.10 13.09
CA ILE A 23 -14.54 4.77 14.48
C ILE A 23 -13.18 4.10 14.49
N THR A 24 -12.18 4.75 15.10
CA THR A 24 -10.84 4.19 15.26
C THR A 24 -10.83 3.14 16.35
N ILE A 25 -10.45 1.90 16.01
CA ILE A 25 -10.36 0.77 16.96
C ILE A 25 -8.98 0.71 17.63
N GLY A 26 -7.91 1.01 16.90
CA GLY A 26 -6.54 0.96 17.42
C GLY A 26 -5.48 1.13 16.34
N LYS A 27 -4.21 0.92 16.71
CA LYS A 27 -3.07 0.91 15.78
C LYS A 27 -2.69 -0.54 15.43
N THR A 28 -2.50 -0.81 14.14
CA THR A 28 -2.07 -2.12 13.67
C THR A 28 -0.54 -2.25 13.72
N ASN A 29 -0.04 -3.47 13.94
CA ASN A 29 1.39 -3.75 14.00
C ASN A 29 2.09 -3.50 12.65
N ALA A 30 3.33 -3.02 12.68
CA ALA A 30 4.21 -2.75 11.53
C ALA A 30 5.67 -3.10 11.89
N PRO A 31 6.57 -3.39 10.94
CA PRO A 31 7.99 -3.42 11.22
C PRO A 31 8.49 -2.07 11.72
N GLU A 32 9.59 -2.10 12.48
CA GLU A 32 10.20 -0.88 13.01
C GLU A 32 10.46 0.11 11.86
N PHE A 33 9.95 1.34 12.00
CA PHE A 33 10.00 2.41 10.99
C PHE A 33 9.39 2.09 9.62
N GLY A 34 8.55 1.05 9.50
CA GLY A 34 8.10 0.56 8.20
C GLY A 34 9.23 -0.09 7.39
N ALA A 35 10.39 -0.35 8.00
CA ALA A 35 11.60 -0.82 7.35
C ALA A 35 11.64 -2.36 7.26
N GLY A 36 10.74 -2.95 6.48
CA GLY A 36 10.76 -4.40 6.28
C GLY A 36 9.62 -4.93 5.43
N SER A 37 9.89 -6.03 4.73
CA SER A 37 8.87 -6.80 3.98
C SER A 37 8.22 -7.90 4.85
N GLN A 38 8.41 -7.82 6.16
CA GLN A 38 7.86 -8.72 7.17
C GLN A 38 7.48 -7.89 8.40
N THR A 39 6.36 -8.21 9.03
CA THR A 39 5.83 -7.40 10.14
C THR A 39 6.27 -7.95 11.49
N TYR A 40 7.37 -7.41 12.01
CA TYR A 40 7.85 -7.68 13.37
C TYR A 40 8.57 -6.48 13.97
N ASN A 41 8.49 -6.30 15.28
CA ASN A 41 9.29 -5.34 16.03
C ASN A 41 9.50 -5.83 17.46
N THR A 42 10.31 -5.09 18.22
CA THR A 42 10.65 -5.41 19.62
C THR A 42 9.51 -5.15 20.62
N VAL A 43 8.52 -4.31 20.26
CA VAL A 43 7.43 -3.89 21.15
C VAL A 43 6.30 -4.93 21.17
N PHE A 44 5.88 -5.40 19.99
CA PHE A 44 4.72 -6.29 19.81
C PHE A 44 5.08 -7.68 19.28
N GLY A 45 6.33 -7.88 18.86
CA GLY A 45 6.76 -9.13 18.22
C GLY A 45 6.26 -9.28 16.78
N ALA A 46 6.27 -10.51 16.28
CA ALA A 46 5.93 -10.83 14.91
C ALA A 46 4.42 -11.06 14.70
N THR A 47 3.85 -10.40 13.69
CA THR A 47 2.51 -10.71 13.17
C THR A 47 2.60 -11.90 12.22
N ARG A 48 1.77 -12.93 12.45
CA ARG A 48 1.75 -14.18 11.68
C ARG A 48 0.67 -14.16 10.60
N ASN A 49 0.86 -14.92 9.53
CA ASN A 49 -0.12 -15.05 8.47
C ASN A 49 -1.36 -15.86 8.94
N PRO A 50 -2.60 -15.38 8.73
CA PRO A 50 -3.80 -16.09 9.15
C PRO A 50 -4.06 -17.40 8.39
N TYR A 51 -3.48 -17.59 7.21
CA TYR A 51 -3.59 -18.82 6.42
C TYR A 51 -2.58 -19.89 6.83
N ASP A 52 -1.41 -19.50 7.35
CA ASP A 52 -0.39 -20.39 7.91
C ASP A 52 0.44 -19.65 8.96
N LEU A 53 0.23 -19.97 10.23
CA LEU A 53 0.87 -19.31 11.36
C LEU A 53 2.40 -19.54 11.42
N SER A 54 2.97 -20.43 10.60
CA SER A 54 4.42 -20.60 10.46
C SER A 54 5.05 -19.60 9.47
N LYS A 55 4.23 -18.82 8.75
CA LYS A 55 4.66 -17.91 7.68
C LYS A 55 4.51 -16.44 8.05
N THR A 56 5.26 -15.61 7.35
CA THR A 56 5.11 -14.15 7.41
C THR A 56 3.78 -13.71 6.79
N CYS A 57 3.18 -12.67 7.35
CA CYS A 57 2.04 -11.96 6.75
C CYS A 57 2.45 -10.92 5.69
N GLY A 58 3.75 -10.80 5.39
CA GLY A 58 4.30 -9.70 4.59
C GLY A 58 4.49 -8.42 5.42
N GLY A 59 4.76 -7.32 4.74
CA GLY A 59 4.98 -6.03 5.39
C GLY A 59 5.23 -4.88 4.40
N SER A 60 5.23 -3.63 4.89
CA SER A 60 5.18 -3.25 6.31
C SER A 60 3.77 -3.24 6.92
N SER A 61 2.70 -3.07 6.13
CA SER A 61 1.32 -2.99 6.62
C SER A 61 0.69 -4.36 6.96
N GLY A 62 1.47 -5.30 7.50
CA GLY A 62 0.99 -6.67 7.75
C GLY A 62 -0.06 -6.75 8.86
N GLY A 63 0.03 -5.93 9.91
CA GLY A 63 -1.02 -5.86 10.93
C GLY A 63 -2.38 -5.47 10.35
N ALA A 64 -2.40 -4.52 9.41
CA ALA A 64 -3.61 -4.10 8.69
C ALA A 64 -4.15 -5.22 7.80
N ALA A 65 -3.28 -5.90 7.05
CA ALA A 65 -3.72 -7.02 6.21
C ALA A 65 -4.29 -8.18 7.03
N VAL A 66 -3.67 -8.53 8.15
CA VAL A 66 -4.14 -9.61 9.04
C VAL A 66 -5.44 -9.23 9.73
N SER A 67 -5.61 -7.98 10.18
CA SER A 67 -6.86 -7.54 10.81
C SER A 67 -8.05 -7.61 9.82
N LEU A 68 -7.82 -7.29 8.55
CA LEU A 68 -8.81 -7.45 7.49
C LEU A 68 -9.14 -8.92 7.22
N ALA A 69 -8.11 -9.75 7.02
CA ALA A 69 -8.25 -11.16 6.68
C ALA A 69 -8.91 -11.99 7.79
N SER A 70 -8.69 -11.61 9.06
CA SER A 70 -9.30 -12.25 10.23
C SER A 70 -10.63 -11.64 10.66
N GLY A 71 -11.13 -10.64 9.93
CA GLY A 71 -12.43 -10.01 10.22
C GLY A 71 -12.45 -9.08 11.44
N MET A 72 -11.29 -8.65 11.95
CA MET A 72 -11.18 -7.69 13.05
C MET A 72 -11.59 -6.28 12.62
N LEU A 73 -11.23 -5.89 11.39
CA LEU A 73 -11.58 -4.60 10.80
C LEU A 73 -12.28 -4.78 9.44
N PRO A 74 -13.21 -3.90 9.05
CA PRO A 74 -13.77 -3.87 7.70
C PRO A 74 -12.91 -3.08 6.71
N LEU A 75 -12.21 -2.05 7.20
CA LEU A 75 -11.36 -1.13 6.45
C LEU A 75 -10.07 -0.94 7.25
N ALA A 76 -8.94 -0.80 6.55
CA ALA A 76 -7.67 -0.44 7.17
C ALA A 76 -6.87 0.48 6.24
N ASP A 77 -6.13 1.40 6.83
CA ASP A 77 -5.12 2.21 6.15
C ASP A 77 -3.71 1.58 6.31
N GLY A 78 -2.76 2.09 5.53
CA GLY A 78 -1.35 1.79 5.66
C GLY A 78 -0.52 2.53 4.61
N SER A 79 0.78 2.25 4.60
CA SER A 79 1.74 2.93 3.73
C SER A 79 2.42 1.98 2.75
N ASP A 80 2.91 2.51 1.62
CA ASP A 80 3.61 1.77 0.57
C ASP A 80 4.76 2.59 -0.02
N LEU A 81 5.98 2.32 0.47
CA LEU A 81 7.22 2.85 -0.10
C LEU A 81 7.76 1.96 -1.24
N GLY A 82 7.67 0.64 -1.08
CA GLY A 82 8.26 -0.35 -1.99
C GLY A 82 7.46 -1.64 -2.11
N GLY A 83 6.16 -1.60 -1.82
CA GLY A 83 5.26 -2.75 -1.85
C GLY A 83 4.41 -2.90 -0.60
N SER A 84 4.50 -1.99 0.38
CA SER A 84 4.02 -2.25 1.73
C SER A 84 2.50 -2.26 1.94
N LEU A 85 1.70 -1.84 0.96
CA LEU A 85 0.26 -2.12 0.91
C LEU A 85 -0.01 -3.41 0.13
N ARG A 86 0.66 -3.58 -1.02
CA ARG A 86 0.38 -4.65 -1.99
C ARG A 86 0.93 -6.02 -1.58
N ASN A 87 2.11 -6.06 -0.98
CA ASN A 87 2.78 -7.27 -0.53
C ASN A 87 2.02 -7.97 0.61
N PRO A 88 1.70 -7.30 1.75
CA PRO A 88 0.90 -7.95 2.77
C PRO A 88 -0.54 -8.25 2.31
N ALA A 89 -1.10 -7.46 1.39
CA ALA A 89 -2.39 -7.77 0.77
C ALA A 89 -2.37 -9.09 -0.01
N SER A 90 -1.33 -9.30 -0.84
CA SER A 90 -1.10 -10.55 -1.56
C SER A 90 -0.95 -11.74 -0.60
N PHE A 91 -0.17 -11.57 0.47
CA PHE A 91 0.12 -12.64 1.43
C PHE A 91 -1.10 -13.02 2.29
N CYS A 92 -2.00 -12.06 2.54
CA CYS A 92 -3.17 -12.24 3.40
C CYS A 92 -4.49 -12.29 2.62
N ASN A 93 -4.46 -12.43 1.29
CA ASN A 93 -5.64 -12.52 0.43
C ASN A 93 -6.67 -11.39 0.69
N VAL A 94 -6.18 -10.16 0.68
CA VAL A 94 -7.00 -8.94 0.78
C VAL A 94 -6.61 -7.97 -0.33
N VAL A 95 -7.33 -6.86 -0.45
CA VAL A 95 -7.05 -5.79 -1.41
C VAL A 95 -6.19 -4.72 -0.73
N GLY A 96 -5.09 -4.35 -1.37
CA GLY A 96 -4.25 -3.22 -0.98
C GLY A 96 -3.90 -2.41 -2.21
N LEU A 97 -4.14 -1.09 -2.18
CA LEU A 97 -3.93 -0.21 -3.31
C LEU A 97 -2.90 0.86 -2.97
N ARG A 98 -1.79 0.87 -3.70
CA ARG A 98 -0.84 1.97 -3.69
C ARG A 98 -1.31 3.05 -4.66
N PRO A 99 -1.80 4.22 -4.21
CA PRO A 99 -2.23 5.27 -5.12
C PRO A 99 -1.04 5.99 -5.77
N SER A 100 -1.31 6.86 -6.74
CA SER A 100 -0.31 7.77 -7.30
C SER A 100 0.24 8.70 -6.20
N PRO A 101 1.53 9.07 -6.24
CA PRO A 101 2.09 10.07 -5.31
C PRO A 101 1.26 11.35 -5.33
N GLY A 102 1.00 11.92 -4.14
CA GLY A 102 0.17 13.12 -3.99
C GLY A 102 -1.35 12.90 -3.99
N ARG A 103 -1.83 11.71 -4.38
CA ARG A 103 -3.27 11.39 -4.36
C ARG A 103 -3.83 11.35 -2.94
N VAL A 104 -3.09 10.71 -2.03
CA VAL A 104 -3.33 10.73 -0.59
C VAL A 104 -2.17 11.53 0.02
N PRO A 105 -2.40 12.80 0.39
CA PRO A 105 -1.34 13.64 0.95
C PRO A 105 -1.00 13.27 2.38
N THR A 106 0.28 13.47 2.75
CA THR A 106 0.83 13.15 4.07
C THR A 106 1.36 14.42 4.76
N TRP A 107 0.91 14.68 5.98
CA TRP A 107 1.42 15.75 6.83
C TRP A 107 1.31 15.31 8.29
N PRO A 108 2.33 15.55 9.13
CA PRO A 108 3.62 16.19 8.84
C PRO A 108 4.56 15.25 8.06
N HIS A 109 5.41 15.79 7.18
CA HIS A 109 6.37 14.97 6.45
C HIS A 109 7.71 15.72 6.27
N ARG A 110 8.80 15.15 6.80
CA ARG A 110 10.15 15.77 6.77
C ARG A 110 10.69 15.98 5.35
N VAL A 111 10.26 15.14 4.41
CA VAL A 111 10.74 15.17 3.02
C VAL A 111 9.57 15.46 2.07
N ALA A 112 9.03 16.68 2.13
CA ALA A 112 7.74 17.05 1.52
C ALA A 112 7.60 16.74 0.01
N TRP A 113 8.70 16.56 -0.72
CA TRP A 113 8.77 16.23 -2.15
C TRP A 113 9.18 14.78 -2.46
N PHE A 114 9.28 13.90 -1.45
CA PHE A 114 9.60 12.48 -1.67
C PHE A 114 8.39 11.74 -2.28
N PRO A 115 8.53 11.11 -3.47
CA PRO A 115 7.36 10.56 -4.17
C PRO A 115 7.14 9.05 -3.98
N PHE A 116 8.02 8.35 -3.25
CA PHE A 116 7.96 6.89 -3.15
C PHE A 116 6.96 6.42 -2.11
N ALA A 117 7.08 6.93 -0.89
CA ALA A 117 6.17 6.61 0.20
C ALA A 117 4.82 7.30 -0.02
N VAL A 118 3.76 6.51 0.00
CA VAL A 118 2.37 6.99 -0.06
C VAL A 118 1.53 6.25 0.97
N GLU A 119 0.52 6.92 1.49
CA GLU A 119 -0.55 6.27 2.26
C GLU A 119 -1.63 5.76 1.31
N GLY A 120 -2.36 4.72 1.71
CA GLY A 120 -3.40 4.15 0.88
C GLY A 120 -4.33 3.19 1.62
N PRO A 121 -5.41 2.77 0.94
CA PRO A 121 -6.42 1.92 1.52
C PRO A 121 -6.07 0.43 1.42
N MET A 122 -6.59 -0.32 2.39
CA MET A 122 -6.70 -1.77 2.37
C MET A 122 -8.11 -2.19 2.77
N ALA A 123 -8.64 -3.23 2.13
CA ALA A 123 -9.95 -3.79 2.45
C ALA A 123 -10.08 -5.24 1.97
N ARG A 124 -11.21 -5.91 2.25
CA ARG A 124 -11.50 -7.25 1.71
C ARG A 124 -12.08 -7.22 0.29
N THR A 125 -12.58 -6.08 -0.17
CA THR A 125 -13.18 -5.90 -1.49
C THR A 125 -12.61 -4.67 -2.19
N VAL A 126 -12.71 -4.62 -3.52
CA VAL A 126 -12.27 -3.47 -4.31
C VAL A 126 -13.17 -2.26 -4.03
N GLN A 127 -14.47 -2.49 -3.87
CA GLN A 127 -15.45 -1.46 -3.52
C GLN A 127 -15.12 -0.78 -2.19
N ASP A 128 -14.79 -1.57 -1.16
CA ASP A 128 -14.43 -1.04 0.15
C ASP A 128 -13.10 -0.27 0.12
N ALA A 129 -12.12 -0.75 -0.65
CA ALA A 129 -10.86 -0.04 -0.85
C ALA A 129 -11.07 1.30 -1.57
N ALA A 130 -11.95 1.34 -2.58
CA ALA A 130 -12.33 2.56 -3.28
C ALA A 130 -13.10 3.53 -2.38
N LEU A 131 -14.00 3.02 -1.53
CA LEU A 131 -14.70 3.80 -0.52
C LEU A 131 -13.72 4.48 0.43
N LEU A 132 -12.77 3.73 1.00
CA LEU A 132 -11.75 4.32 1.87
C LEU A 132 -10.88 5.32 1.10
N LEU A 133 -10.45 4.99 -0.13
CA LEU A 133 -9.69 5.94 -0.97
C LEU A 133 -10.44 7.25 -1.18
N SER A 134 -11.77 7.21 -1.33
CA SER A 134 -12.57 8.41 -1.55
C SER A 134 -12.54 9.38 -0.38
N VAL A 135 -12.31 8.87 0.83
CA VAL A 135 -12.12 9.63 2.06
C VAL A 135 -10.67 10.08 2.21
N LEU A 136 -9.72 9.19 1.93
CA LEU A 136 -8.29 9.49 2.11
C LEU A 136 -7.75 10.47 1.06
N ALA A 137 -8.26 10.45 -0.16
CA ALA A 137 -7.73 11.20 -1.29
C ALA A 137 -8.27 12.64 -1.40
N GLY A 138 -7.48 13.50 -2.04
CA GLY A 138 -7.87 14.88 -2.35
C GLY A 138 -6.85 15.92 -1.90
N PRO A 139 -7.03 17.19 -2.33
CA PRO A 139 -6.06 18.25 -2.09
C PRO A 139 -5.86 18.56 -0.61
N ASP A 140 -4.64 18.93 -0.23
CA ASP A 140 -4.35 19.48 1.09
C ASP A 140 -3.26 20.57 0.97
N PRO A 141 -3.53 21.82 1.40
CA PRO A 141 -2.58 22.92 1.24
C PRO A 141 -1.31 22.78 2.10
N ARG A 142 -1.29 21.87 3.08
CA ARG A 142 -0.11 21.59 3.90
C ARG A 142 0.94 20.77 3.15
N THR A 143 0.57 20.14 2.04
CA THR A 143 1.44 19.22 1.30
C THR A 143 1.65 19.68 -0.14
N PRO A 144 2.89 19.96 -0.55
CA PRO A 144 3.13 20.55 -1.87
C PRO A 144 3.02 19.54 -3.02
N GLN A 145 3.05 18.24 -2.74
CA GLN A 145 2.81 17.17 -3.73
C GLN A 145 1.32 16.85 -3.93
N ALA A 146 0.40 17.43 -3.15
CA ALA A 146 -1.03 17.09 -3.27
C ALA A 146 -1.55 17.35 -4.68
N VAL A 147 -2.28 16.37 -5.21
CA VAL A 147 -3.05 16.54 -6.45
C VAL A 147 -4.31 17.35 -6.18
N ASN A 148 -4.77 18.09 -7.18
CA ASN A 148 -5.90 18.99 -7.04
C ASN A 148 -7.27 18.32 -7.23
N GLU A 149 -7.35 17.07 -7.71
CA GLU A 149 -8.64 16.40 -7.90
C GLU A 149 -9.18 15.79 -6.60
N PRO A 150 -10.50 15.90 -6.33
CA PRO A 150 -11.10 15.46 -5.07
C PRO A 150 -11.13 13.93 -4.94
N GLY A 151 -11.20 13.44 -3.70
CA GLY A 151 -11.36 12.01 -3.40
C GLY A 151 -12.71 11.43 -3.84
N SER A 152 -13.75 12.24 -3.99
CA SER A 152 -15.09 11.80 -4.44
C SER A 152 -15.10 11.18 -5.84
N LEU A 153 -14.00 11.25 -6.60
CA LEU A 153 -13.84 10.47 -7.83
C LEU A 153 -13.85 8.96 -7.57
N PHE A 154 -13.40 8.50 -6.40
CA PHE A 154 -13.34 7.08 -6.04
C PHE A 154 -14.61 6.55 -5.38
N SER A 155 -15.60 7.41 -5.12
CA SER A 155 -16.93 7.00 -4.64
C SER A 155 -17.93 6.73 -5.77
N GLN A 156 -17.49 6.85 -7.03
CA GLN A 156 -18.32 6.57 -8.20
C GLN A 156 -18.51 5.06 -8.37
N ASP A 157 -19.51 4.68 -9.16
CA ASP A 157 -19.71 3.28 -9.52
C ASP A 157 -18.48 2.74 -10.25
N LEU A 158 -18.03 1.56 -9.81
CA LEU A 158 -16.89 0.86 -10.41
C LEU A 158 -17.31 0.04 -11.64
N GLU A 159 -18.61 -0.21 -11.81
CA GLU A 159 -19.11 -0.97 -12.96
C GLU A 159 -18.93 -0.17 -14.25
N ARG A 160 -18.15 -0.73 -15.17
CA ARG A 160 -17.91 -0.18 -16.50
C ARG A 160 -17.49 -1.27 -17.48
N SER A 161 -17.68 -1.00 -18.77
CA SER A 161 -17.09 -1.82 -19.82
C SER A 161 -15.57 -1.64 -19.86
N PHE A 162 -14.85 -2.77 -19.95
CA PHE A 162 -13.41 -2.82 -20.18
C PHE A 162 -13.06 -3.19 -21.63
N ALA A 163 -14.06 -3.31 -22.52
CA ALA A 163 -13.86 -3.66 -23.91
C ALA A 163 -12.84 -2.73 -24.59
N GLY A 164 -11.82 -3.31 -25.22
CA GLY A 164 -10.73 -2.58 -25.88
C GLY A 164 -9.64 -2.05 -24.94
N THR A 165 -9.73 -2.28 -23.63
CA THR A 165 -8.66 -1.92 -22.68
C THR A 165 -7.41 -2.74 -22.98
N ARG A 166 -6.26 -2.08 -23.14
CA ARG A 166 -4.98 -2.76 -23.41
C ARG A 166 -4.28 -3.09 -22.10
N ILE A 167 -3.88 -4.36 -21.94
CA ILE A 167 -3.16 -4.87 -20.78
C ILE A 167 -1.82 -5.42 -21.26
N ALA A 168 -0.73 -4.88 -20.71
CA ALA A 168 0.59 -5.45 -20.86
C ALA A 168 0.72 -6.67 -19.93
N TRP A 169 0.97 -7.85 -20.50
CA TRP A 169 1.26 -9.08 -19.77
C TRP A 169 2.78 -9.22 -19.59
N SER A 170 3.23 -9.28 -18.35
CA SER A 170 4.64 -9.38 -17.99
C SER A 170 4.79 -10.28 -16.76
N PRO A 171 4.84 -11.62 -16.94
CA PRO A 171 4.81 -12.56 -15.83
C PRO A 171 6.04 -12.48 -14.91
N THR A 172 7.15 -11.94 -15.41
CA THR A 172 8.42 -11.84 -14.68
C THR A 172 8.94 -10.40 -14.56
N LEU A 173 8.21 -9.39 -15.04
CA LEU A 173 8.62 -7.98 -14.97
C LEU A 173 10.08 -7.75 -15.43
N GLY A 174 10.49 -8.40 -16.52
CA GLY A 174 11.83 -8.24 -17.08
C GLY A 174 12.85 -9.26 -16.54
N GLY A 175 12.39 -10.46 -16.17
CA GLY A 175 13.25 -11.56 -15.76
C GLY A 175 13.52 -11.64 -14.26
N LEU A 176 12.70 -10.99 -13.42
CA LEU A 176 12.74 -11.18 -11.98
C LEU A 176 12.50 -12.66 -11.61
N PRO A 177 13.10 -13.15 -10.52
CA PRO A 177 12.96 -14.54 -10.08
C PRO A 177 11.58 -14.77 -9.43
N VAL A 178 10.56 -14.95 -10.24
CA VAL A 178 9.19 -15.28 -9.80
C VAL A 178 9.02 -16.79 -9.74
N ASP A 179 8.47 -17.29 -8.63
CA ASP A 179 8.21 -18.73 -8.46
C ASP A 179 7.23 -19.22 -9.56
N PRO A 180 7.51 -20.36 -10.24
CA PRO A 180 6.63 -20.92 -11.25
C PRO A 180 5.19 -21.18 -10.78
N GLN A 181 4.97 -21.40 -9.49
CA GLN A 181 3.62 -21.55 -8.92
C GLN A 181 2.84 -20.24 -8.99
N VAL A 182 3.50 -19.10 -8.78
CA VAL A 182 2.88 -17.77 -8.88
C VAL A 182 2.54 -17.46 -10.33
N THR A 183 3.48 -17.69 -11.25
CA THR A 183 3.22 -17.42 -12.68
C THR A 183 2.13 -18.34 -13.25
N ALA A 184 2.06 -19.60 -12.81
CA ALA A 184 0.98 -20.51 -13.20
C ALA A 184 -0.41 -20.01 -12.74
N VAL A 185 -0.51 -19.49 -11.51
CA VAL A 185 -1.75 -18.87 -11.02
C VAL A 185 -2.09 -17.64 -11.86
N LEU A 186 -1.15 -16.74 -12.11
CA LEU A 186 -1.38 -15.54 -12.91
C LEU A 186 -1.84 -15.89 -14.34
N GLU A 187 -1.15 -16.82 -15.02
CA GLU A 187 -1.47 -17.23 -16.38
C GLU A 187 -2.91 -17.78 -16.49
N SER A 188 -3.37 -18.50 -15.47
CA SER A 188 -4.75 -19.01 -15.44
C SER A 188 -5.82 -17.90 -15.41
N GLN A 189 -5.46 -16.67 -15.00
CA GLN A 189 -6.37 -15.53 -14.93
C GLN A 189 -6.43 -14.72 -16.23
N ARG A 190 -5.55 -14.99 -17.20
CA ARG A 190 -5.51 -14.27 -18.49
C ARG A 190 -6.87 -14.28 -19.21
N ALA A 191 -7.51 -15.44 -19.25
CA ALA A 191 -8.81 -15.64 -19.90
C ALA A 191 -9.93 -14.77 -19.30
N VAL A 192 -9.84 -14.41 -18.02
CA VAL A 192 -10.83 -13.52 -17.37
C VAL A 192 -10.80 -12.14 -18.03
N PHE A 193 -9.61 -11.59 -18.28
CA PHE A 193 -9.47 -10.29 -18.93
C PHE A 193 -9.91 -10.32 -20.40
N GLU A 194 -9.63 -11.40 -21.13
CA GLU A 194 -10.09 -11.58 -22.51
C GLU A 194 -11.62 -11.65 -22.59
N GLN A 195 -12.26 -12.35 -21.65
CA GLN A 195 -13.73 -12.42 -21.54
C GLN A 195 -14.37 -11.08 -21.20
N LEU A 196 -13.66 -10.21 -20.47
CA LEU A 196 -14.06 -8.81 -20.23
C LEU A 196 -13.85 -7.90 -21.45
N GLY A 197 -13.32 -8.43 -22.55
CA GLY A 197 -13.07 -7.71 -23.79
C GLY A 197 -11.74 -6.94 -23.83
N CYS A 198 -10.83 -7.19 -22.90
CA CYS A 198 -9.50 -6.57 -22.90
C CYS A 198 -8.62 -7.16 -24.01
N VAL A 199 -7.68 -6.35 -24.50
CA VAL A 199 -6.63 -6.75 -25.43
C VAL A 199 -5.35 -6.98 -24.64
N ILE A 200 -4.87 -8.22 -24.61
CA ILE A 200 -3.68 -8.61 -23.84
C ILE A 200 -2.49 -8.76 -24.77
N GLU A 201 -1.42 -8.03 -24.47
CA GLU A 201 -0.18 -8.04 -25.26
C GLU A 201 1.00 -8.35 -24.34
N GLU A 202 1.90 -9.24 -24.77
CA GLU A 202 3.18 -9.44 -24.05
C GLU A 202 4.01 -8.16 -24.19
N ALA A 203 4.21 -7.45 -23.08
CA ALA A 203 4.94 -6.20 -23.06
C ALA A 203 5.48 -5.94 -21.67
N THR A 204 6.68 -5.40 -21.58
CA THR A 204 7.37 -5.17 -20.31
C THR A 204 8.15 -3.86 -20.38
N PRO A 205 7.98 -2.94 -19.41
CA PRO A 205 8.85 -1.78 -19.29
C PRO A 205 10.30 -2.19 -19.03
N ASP A 206 11.25 -1.37 -19.45
CA ASP A 206 12.65 -1.55 -19.04
C ASP A 206 12.79 -1.14 -17.56
N PHE A 207 13.17 -2.11 -16.72
CA PHE A 207 13.38 -1.93 -15.28
C PHE A 207 14.87 -2.02 -14.89
N HIS A 208 15.80 -1.93 -15.85
CA HIS A 208 17.24 -2.08 -15.60
C HIS A 208 17.75 -1.28 -14.40
N ASP A 209 17.38 0.01 -14.32
CA ASP A 209 17.85 0.93 -13.26
C ASP A 209 16.96 0.94 -12.00
N ALA A 210 15.85 0.19 -11.99
CA ALA A 210 14.82 0.33 -10.97
C ALA A 210 15.32 0.00 -9.56
N ASP A 211 16.16 -1.04 -9.42
CA ASP A 211 16.73 -1.45 -8.13
C ASP A 211 17.73 -0.40 -7.59
N GLU A 212 18.59 0.16 -8.45
CA GLU A 212 19.51 1.23 -8.05
C GLU A 212 18.75 2.48 -7.62
N ILE A 213 17.81 2.95 -8.45
CA ILE A 213 16.96 4.11 -8.15
C ILE A 213 16.25 3.89 -6.82
N PHE A 214 15.61 2.74 -6.62
CA PHE A 214 14.90 2.45 -5.37
C PHE A 214 15.83 2.48 -4.16
N ARG A 215 17.00 1.85 -4.23
CA ARG A 215 17.97 1.81 -3.13
C ARG A 215 18.50 3.19 -2.78
N VAL A 216 18.85 4.00 -3.78
CA VAL A 216 19.38 5.37 -3.58
C VAL A 216 18.31 6.26 -2.93
N TRP A 217 17.11 6.30 -3.49
CA TRP A 217 16.03 7.13 -2.95
C TRP A 217 15.60 6.69 -1.55
N ARG A 218 15.55 5.36 -1.31
CA ARG A 218 15.24 4.83 0.02
C ARG A 218 16.33 5.19 1.03
N ALA A 219 17.61 5.02 0.71
CA ALA A 219 18.70 5.37 1.62
C ALA A 219 18.68 6.86 1.97
N TRP A 220 18.49 7.72 0.97
CA TRP A 220 18.36 9.17 1.17
C TRP A 220 17.18 9.54 2.07
N TYR A 221 16.01 8.92 1.87
CA TYR A 221 14.86 9.14 2.74
C TYR A 221 15.12 8.71 4.18
N PHE A 222 15.73 7.54 4.38
CA PHE A 222 16.03 7.03 5.72
C PHE A 222 16.99 7.95 6.48
N GLU A 223 18.02 8.46 5.81
CA GLU A 223 18.94 9.44 6.41
C GLU A 223 18.19 10.71 6.85
N LEU A 224 17.37 11.30 5.98
CA LEU A 224 16.64 12.53 6.32
C LEU A 224 15.54 12.34 7.37
N ALA A 225 14.87 11.19 7.36
CA ALA A 225 13.74 10.92 8.24
C ALA A 225 14.16 10.35 9.59
N LEU A 226 15.22 9.55 9.63
CA LEU A 226 15.61 8.73 10.79
C LEU A 226 17.06 8.94 11.24
N GLY A 227 17.90 9.68 10.50
CA GLY A 227 19.33 9.82 10.82
C GLY A 227 19.58 10.35 12.24
N GLU A 228 18.79 11.33 12.69
CA GLU A 228 18.85 11.86 14.07
C GLU A 228 18.58 10.77 15.12
N LEU A 229 17.70 9.81 14.82
CA LEU A 229 17.33 8.71 15.73
C LEU A 229 18.35 7.56 15.75
N LEU A 230 19.19 7.45 14.71
CA LEU A 230 20.19 6.38 14.57
C LEU A 230 21.58 6.78 15.10
N THR A 231 21.72 8.04 15.50
CA THR A 231 22.97 8.59 16.07
C THR A 231 22.95 8.67 17.60
N GLU A 232 21.81 8.36 18.22
CA GLU A 232 21.62 8.15 19.67
C GLU A 232 21.80 6.67 20.06
#